data_AF-A0A7J3J9Q0-F1
#
_entry.id   AF-A0A7J3J9Q0-F1
#
_cell.length_a   1.000
_cell.length_b   1.000
_cell.length_c   1.000
_cell.angle_alpha   90.00
_cell.angle_beta   90.00
_cell.angle_gamma   90.00
#
_symmetry.space_group_name_H-M   'P 1'
#
loop_
_entity.id
_entity.type
_entity.pdbx_description
1 polymer ?
#
loop_
_entity_poly.entity_id
_entity_poly.type
_entity_poly.pdbx_seq_one_letter_code
_entity_poly.pdbx_strand_id
1 'polypeptide(L)'
;MAENNKFKLSNIFDGIIIPLILVLLIYVFAVYINVGGQHHILGADNVIAVILVSGFAEMIILGVPLVLGLLWNKWAGGAAGFIMGGMYYVASAGQYNGLFSSMGVTQYNYFGDVSMLFWIVYGVIIGYMAGAINNGSTNFKRMLLAGLSASIIISVIKAYLNYTVALEPGRQMAQQSWATDPLMAVVTNFVPLIALGVIVPILAKVMTWYGLQPQKHAAGY
;
A
#
# COMPACT_ATOMS: atom_id res chain seq x y z
N MET A 1 0.55 13.42 38.10
CA MET A 1 1.49 13.53 36.97
C MET A 1 0.97 14.62 36.05
N ALA A 2 1.68 15.73 35.92
CA ALA A 2 1.31 16.79 34.98
C ALA A 2 1.57 16.31 33.54
N GLU A 3 0.63 16.53 32.64
CA GLU A 3 0.77 16.23 31.22
C GLU A 3 1.84 17.15 30.62
N ASN A 4 3.06 16.61 30.44
CA ASN A 4 4.22 17.38 29.97
C ASN A 4 4.13 17.81 28.50
N ASN A 5 3.09 17.39 27.76
CA ASN A 5 2.98 17.65 26.33
C ASN A 5 1.71 18.42 26.00
N LYS A 6 1.78 19.75 26.11
CA LYS A 6 0.67 20.64 25.72
C LYS A 6 0.32 20.44 24.24
N PHE A 7 -0.96 20.39 23.93
CA PHE A 7 -1.46 20.31 22.57
C PHE A 7 -0.97 21.51 21.73
N LYS A 8 -0.29 21.23 20.62
CA LYS A 8 0.27 22.25 19.71
C LYS A 8 -0.53 22.28 18.41
N LEU A 9 -0.56 23.44 17.74
CA LEU A 9 -1.10 23.58 16.38
C LEU A 9 -0.43 22.65 15.38
N SER A 10 0.85 22.31 15.59
CA SER A 10 1.55 21.28 14.79
C SER A 10 0.85 19.91 14.86
N ASN A 11 0.27 19.56 16.02
CA ASN A 11 -0.43 18.29 16.20
C ASN A 11 -1.72 18.23 15.36
N ILE A 12 -2.36 19.38 15.11
CA ILE A 12 -3.50 19.48 14.18
C ILE A 12 -3.03 19.26 12.74
N PHE A 13 -1.93 19.90 12.36
CA PHE A 13 -1.36 19.75 11.02
C PHE A 13 -0.97 18.28 10.75
N ASP A 14 -0.27 17.65 11.68
CA ASP A 14 0.18 16.27 11.55
C ASP A 14 -0.98 15.27 11.60
N GLY A 15 -1.98 15.52 12.45
CA GLY A 15 -3.11 14.61 12.67
C GLY A 15 -4.26 14.74 11.66
N ILE A 16 -4.37 15.87 10.95
CA ILE A 16 -5.49 16.14 10.03
C ILE A 16 -5.00 16.47 8.62
N ILE A 17 -4.06 17.41 8.47
CA ILE A 17 -3.65 17.90 7.15
C ILE A 17 -2.83 16.86 6.40
N ILE A 18 -1.86 16.19 7.05
CA ILE A 18 -1.07 15.14 6.40
C ILE A 18 -1.96 13.98 5.91
N PRO A 19 -2.88 13.42 6.72
CA PRO A 19 -3.84 12.44 6.24
C PRO A 19 -4.67 12.93 5.06
N LEU A 20 -5.18 14.16 5.07
CA LEU A 20 -5.95 14.73 3.95
C LEU A 20 -5.12 14.85 2.67
N ILE A 21 -3.83 15.18 2.76
CA ILE A 21 -2.94 15.19 1.59
C ILE A 21 -2.78 13.76 1.05
N LEU A 22 -2.55 12.78 1.93
CA LEU A 22 -2.44 11.38 1.52
C LEU A 22 -3.74 10.86 0.89
N VAL A 23 -4.90 11.22 1.43
CA VAL A 23 -6.22 10.93 0.86
C VAL A 23 -6.29 11.42 -0.58
N LEU A 24 -5.93 12.69 -0.79
CA LEU A 24 -6.01 13.34 -2.08
C LEU A 24 -5.03 12.74 -3.07
N LEU A 25 -3.82 12.38 -2.63
CA LEU A 25 -2.85 11.65 -3.45
C LEU A 25 -3.36 10.27 -3.85
N ILE A 26 -3.93 9.48 -2.92
CA ILE A 26 -4.53 8.19 -3.25
C ILE A 26 -5.63 8.38 -4.29
N TYR A 27 -6.52 9.35 -4.11
CA TYR A 27 -7.58 9.62 -5.08
C TYR A 27 -7.01 9.99 -6.46
N VAL A 28 -6.04 10.90 -6.52
CA VAL A 28 -5.44 11.32 -7.80
C VAL A 28 -4.79 10.13 -8.50
N PHE A 29 -3.92 9.38 -7.83
CA PHE A 29 -3.18 8.27 -8.43
C PHE A 29 -4.05 7.04 -8.71
N ALA A 30 -4.94 6.68 -7.79
CA ALA A 30 -5.78 5.49 -7.92
C ALA A 30 -6.97 5.72 -8.84
N VAL A 31 -7.53 6.93 -8.91
CA VAL A 31 -8.79 7.20 -9.63
C VAL A 31 -8.60 8.14 -10.81
N TYR A 32 -7.95 9.29 -10.60
CA TYR A 32 -7.96 10.37 -11.59
C TYR A 32 -7.02 10.11 -12.77
N ILE A 33 -5.75 9.78 -12.49
CA ILE A 33 -4.69 9.59 -13.48
C ILE A 33 -4.38 8.13 -13.80
N ASN A 34 -5.02 7.19 -13.08
CA ASN A 34 -4.86 5.74 -13.28
C ASN A 34 -5.19 5.36 -14.73
N VAL A 35 -4.70 4.20 -15.18
CA VAL A 35 -4.98 3.66 -16.53
C VAL A 35 -6.48 3.52 -16.83
N GLY A 36 -7.29 3.17 -15.83
CA GLY A 36 -8.76 3.17 -15.92
C GLY A 36 -9.43 4.49 -15.52
N GLY A 37 -8.66 5.57 -15.37
CA GLY A 37 -9.12 6.89 -14.92
C GLY A 37 -9.57 7.79 -16.06
N GLN A 38 -10.35 8.83 -15.72
CA GLN A 38 -10.88 9.80 -16.69
C GLN A 38 -9.77 10.64 -17.36
N HIS A 39 -8.63 10.83 -16.69
CA HIS A 39 -7.52 11.64 -17.16
C HIS A 39 -6.20 10.85 -17.15
N HIS A 40 -6.22 9.63 -17.68
CA HIS A 40 -5.00 8.82 -17.83
C HIS A 40 -3.91 9.60 -18.59
N ILE A 41 -2.74 9.80 -17.96
CA ILE A 41 -1.69 10.69 -18.50
C ILE A 41 -0.72 9.92 -19.41
N LEU A 42 -0.64 8.59 -19.27
CA LEU A 42 0.34 7.74 -19.95
C LEU A 42 -0.30 6.70 -20.89
N GLY A 43 -1.60 6.84 -21.18
CA GLY A 43 -2.40 5.95 -22.02
C GLY A 43 -3.12 4.84 -21.24
N ALA A 44 -4.31 4.44 -21.70
CA ALA A 44 -5.18 3.46 -21.02
C ALA A 44 -4.65 2.01 -21.01
N ASP A 45 -3.85 1.62 -22.02
CA ASP A 45 -3.35 0.24 -22.19
C ASP A 45 -1.81 0.14 -22.13
N ASN A 46 -1.14 1.13 -21.54
CA ASN A 46 0.31 1.18 -21.50
C ASN A 46 0.86 0.51 -20.24
N VAL A 47 1.68 -0.53 -20.39
CA VAL A 47 2.38 -1.21 -19.28
C VAL A 47 3.19 -0.22 -18.44
N ILE A 48 3.77 0.82 -19.06
CA ILE A 48 4.51 1.88 -18.37
C ILE A 48 3.56 2.72 -17.49
N ALA A 49 2.33 2.97 -17.94
CA ALA A 49 1.31 3.68 -17.16
C ALA A 49 0.87 2.87 -15.95
N VAL A 50 0.69 1.56 -16.10
CA VAL A 50 0.38 0.64 -14.99
C VAL A 50 1.48 0.67 -13.93
N ILE A 51 2.74 0.63 -14.36
CA ILE A 51 3.89 0.64 -13.43
C ILE A 51 4.05 2.00 -12.75
N LEU A 52 4.01 3.10 -13.50
CA LEU A 52 4.32 4.43 -12.96
C LEU A 52 3.15 5.11 -12.26
N VAL A 53 1.91 4.71 -12.52
CA VAL A 53 0.74 5.33 -11.89
C VAL A 53 0.11 4.38 -10.88
N SER A 54 -0.30 3.19 -11.31
CA SER A 54 -0.90 2.20 -10.42
C SER A 54 0.14 1.66 -9.43
N GLY A 55 1.39 1.47 -9.86
CA GLY A 55 2.51 1.11 -8.97
C GLY A 55 2.87 2.21 -7.97
N PHE A 56 2.75 3.49 -8.33
CA PHE A 56 2.94 4.60 -7.37
C PHE A 56 1.82 4.66 -6.33
N ALA A 57 0.57 4.44 -6.74
CA ALA A 57 -0.55 4.29 -5.80
C ALA A 57 -0.25 3.16 -4.82
N GLU A 58 0.18 2.00 -5.32
CA GLU A 58 0.56 0.85 -4.51
C GLU A 58 1.73 1.13 -3.56
N MET A 59 2.72 1.90 -4.01
CA MET A 59 3.82 2.39 -3.15
C MET A 59 3.32 3.26 -2.00
N ILE A 60 2.32 4.11 -2.21
CA ILE A 60 1.75 4.92 -1.13
C ILE A 60 0.99 4.02 -0.15
N ILE A 61 0.18 3.09 -0.67
CA ILE A 61 -0.73 2.27 0.13
C ILE A 61 0.03 1.27 1.01
N LEU A 62 1.08 0.67 0.48
CA LEU A 62 1.83 -0.39 1.15
C LEU A 62 3.17 0.11 1.68
N GLY A 63 3.76 1.15 1.07
CA GLY A 63 5.01 1.74 1.51
C GLY A 63 4.86 2.57 2.78
N VAL A 64 3.80 3.38 2.93
CA VAL A 64 3.59 4.15 4.18
C VAL A 64 3.45 3.22 5.40
N PRO A 65 2.60 2.17 5.39
CA PRO A 65 2.53 1.20 6.48
C PRO A 65 3.86 0.51 6.74
N LEU A 66 4.63 0.18 5.69
CA LEU A 66 5.92 -0.49 5.82
C LEU A 66 6.97 0.45 6.45
N VAL A 67 7.05 1.74 6.05
CA VAL A 67 7.90 2.75 6.69
C VAL A 67 7.56 2.85 8.18
N LEU A 68 6.28 3.03 8.52
CA LEU A 68 5.85 3.22 9.90
C LEU A 68 6.00 1.95 10.74
N GLY A 69 5.84 0.77 10.12
CA GLY A 69 6.19 -0.51 10.74
C GLY A 69 7.67 -0.57 11.09
N LEU A 70 8.55 -0.26 10.14
CA LEU A 70 10.00 -0.30 10.34
C LEU A 70 10.49 0.73 11.37
N LEU A 71 9.99 1.97 11.31
CA LEU A 71 10.47 3.07 12.13
C LEU A 71 9.81 3.12 13.51
N TRP A 72 8.48 2.96 13.59
CA TRP A 72 7.75 3.05 14.85
C TRP A 72 7.60 1.70 15.52
N ASN A 73 6.66 0.89 15.05
CA ASN A 73 6.34 -0.44 15.59
C ASN A 73 5.22 -1.09 14.76
N LYS A 74 4.94 -2.36 15.06
CA LYS A 74 3.89 -3.17 14.41
C LYS A 74 2.49 -2.57 14.47
N TRP A 75 2.15 -1.81 15.52
CA TRP A 75 0.84 -1.18 15.66
C TRP A 75 0.72 0.09 14.81
N ALA A 76 1.76 0.92 14.79
CA ALA A 76 1.82 2.10 13.92
C ALA A 76 1.75 1.68 12.44
N GLY A 77 2.52 0.66 12.06
CA GLY A 77 2.44 0.08 10.71
C GLY A 77 1.05 -0.48 10.39
N GLY A 78 0.46 -1.27 11.30
CA GLY A 78 -0.88 -1.83 11.10
C GLY A 78 -1.99 -0.78 11.01
N ALA A 79 -1.98 0.23 11.88
CA ALA A 79 -2.98 1.31 11.87
C ALA A 79 -2.88 2.17 10.60
N ALA A 80 -1.66 2.53 10.20
CA ALA A 80 -1.45 3.20 8.92
C ALA A 80 -1.93 2.32 7.75
N GLY A 81 -1.67 1.01 7.83
CA GLY A 81 -2.17 0.01 6.89
C GLY A 81 -3.68 0.02 6.71
N PHE A 82 -4.41 0.06 7.83
CA PHE A 82 -5.87 0.14 7.82
C PHE A 82 -6.37 1.41 7.13
N ILE A 83 -5.79 2.57 7.46
CA ILE A 83 -6.16 3.85 6.86
C ILE A 83 -5.86 3.81 5.36
N MET A 84 -4.61 3.56 4.97
CA MET A 84 -4.17 3.62 3.57
C MET A 84 -4.90 2.59 2.69
N GLY A 85 -5.07 1.37 3.19
CA GLY A 85 -5.79 0.31 2.48
C GLY A 85 -7.30 0.55 2.40
N GLY A 86 -7.92 1.07 3.47
CA GLY A 86 -9.35 1.42 3.48
C GLY A 86 -9.68 2.55 2.53
N MET A 87 -8.83 3.56 2.51
CA MET A 87 -8.92 4.67 1.57
C MET A 87 -8.83 4.22 0.12
N TYR A 88 -7.85 3.38 -0.19
CA TYR A 88 -7.72 2.83 -1.53
C TYR A 88 -8.91 1.96 -1.91
N TYR A 89 -9.37 1.08 -1.02
CA TYR A 89 -10.55 0.26 -1.25
C TYR A 89 -11.76 1.11 -1.67
N VAL A 90 -12.09 2.17 -0.91
CA VAL A 90 -13.22 3.05 -1.23
C VAL A 90 -13.03 3.72 -2.59
N ALA A 91 -11.82 4.21 -2.87
CA ALA A 91 -11.51 4.91 -4.11
C ALA A 91 -11.55 3.99 -5.34
N SER A 92 -10.87 2.83 -5.28
CA SER A 92 -10.78 1.89 -6.39
C SER A 92 -12.10 1.17 -6.63
N ALA A 93 -12.79 0.72 -5.58
CA ALA A 93 -14.09 0.05 -5.73
C ALA A 93 -15.15 1.01 -6.31
N GLY A 94 -15.14 2.27 -5.90
CA GLY A 94 -16.02 3.31 -6.47
C GLY A 94 -15.72 3.56 -7.94
N GLN A 95 -14.44 3.69 -8.30
CA GLN A 95 -14.03 3.88 -9.69
C GLN A 95 -14.44 2.69 -10.57
N TYR A 96 -14.12 1.46 -10.20
CA TYR A 96 -14.44 0.29 -11.01
C TYR A 96 -15.95 0.09 -11.15
N ASN A 97 -16.73 0.31 -10.09
CA ASN A 97 -18.19 0.31 -10.19
C ASN A 97 -18.71 1.37 -11.16
N GLY A 98 -18.22 2.61 -11.08
CA GLY A 98 -18.61 3.69 -11.99
C GLY A 98 -18.23 3.39 -13.44
N LEU A 99 -17.02 2.87 -13.67
CA LEU A 99 -16.52 2.50 -14.99
C LEU A 99 -17.39 1.42 -15.63
N PHE A 100 -17.61 0.29 -14.93
CA PHE A 100 -18.41 -0.82 -15.47
C PHE A 100 -19.87 -0.43 -15.67
N SER A 101 -20.44 0.36 -14.75
CA SER A 101 -21.79 0.90 -14.93
C SER A 101 -21.90 1.79 -16.17
N SER A 102 -20.89 2.62 -16.48
CA SER A 102 -20.87 3.45 -17.70
C SER A 102 -20.79 2.64 -18.99
N MET A 103 -20.26 1.41 -18.93
CA MET A 103 -20.23 0.44 -20.03
C MET A 103 -21.51 -0.40 -20.13
N GLY A 104 -22.53 -0.12 -19.33
CA GLY A 104 -23.78 -0.89 -19.27
C GLY A 104 -23.67 -2.22 -18.51
N VAL A 105 -22.53 -2.47 -17.83
CA VAL A 105 -22.27 -3.70 -17.08
C VAL A 105 -22.56 -3.46 -15.60
N THR A 106 -23.80 -3.74 -15.16
CA THR A 106 -24.25 -3.50 -13.78
C THR A 106 -24.26 -4.75 -12.89
N GLN A 107 -23.93 -5.91 -13.46
CA GLN A 107 -23.92 -7.18 -12.72
C GLN A 107 -22.74 -7.32 -11.74
N TYR A 108 -21.72 -6.46 -11.88
CA TYR A 108 -20.51 -6.49 -11.06
C TYR A 108 -20.58 -5.39 -9.99
N ASN A 109 -20.42 -5.79 -8.72
CA ASN A 109 -20.33 -4.87 -7.59
C ASN A 109 -18.94 -4.94 -6.95
N TYR A 110 -18.09 -3.97 -7.27
CA TYR A 110 -16.72 -3.88 -6.75
C TYR A 110 -16.63 -3.49 -5.27
N PHE A 111 -17.67 -2.90 -4.66
CA PHE A 111 -17.73 -2.72 -3.20
C PHE A 111 -18.04 -4.05 -2.48
N GLY A 112 -18.67 -5.00 -3.18
CA GLY A 112 -18.87 -6.36 -2.68
C GLY A 112 -17.71 -7.30 -2.99
N ASP A 113 -16.69 -6.85 -3.74
CA ASP A 113 -15.55 -7.69 -4.13
C ASP A 113 -14.63 -7.93 -2.94
N VAL A 114 -14.50 -9.20 -2.56
CA VAL A 114 -13.60 -9.63 -1.48
C VAL A 114 -12.16 -9.25 -1.80
N SER A 115 -11.71 -9.37 -3.06
CA SER A 115 -10.34 -8.98 -3.43
C SER A 115 -10.07 -7.48 -3.27
N MET A 116 -11.10 -6.64 -3.38
CA MET A 116 -10.99 -5.21 -3.12
C MET A 116 -10.89 -4.91 -1.63
N LEU A 117 -11.66 -5.61 -0.78
CA LEU A 117 -11.55 -5.49 0.69
C LEU A 117 -10.16 -5.89 1.20
N PHE A 118 -9.49 -6.82 0.51
CA PHE A 118 -8.17 -7.27 0.89
C PHE A 118 -7.09 -6.19 0.78
N TRP A 119 -7.31 -5.06 0.10
CA TRP A 119 -6.39 -3.92 0.15
C TRP A 119 -6.22 -3.35 1.57
N ILE A 120 -7.28 -3.39 2.37
CA ILE A 120 -7.22 -3.05 3.80
C ILE A 120 -6.29 -4.02 4.52
N VAL A 121 -6.50 -5.31 4.28
CA VAL A 121 -5.76 -6.39 4.91
C VAL A 121 -4.28 -6.36 4.51
N TYR A 122 -3.98 -6.09 3.23
CA TYR A 122 -2.61 -5.98 2.74
C TYR A 122 -1.84 -4.87 3.45
N GLY A 123 -2.45 -3.68 3.55
CA GLY A 123 -1.86 -2.55 4.26
C GLY A 123 -1.60 -2.87 5.74
N VAL A 124 -2.57 -3.46 6.43
CA VAL A 124 -2.42 -3.81 7.85
C VAL A 124 -1.30 -4.82 8.06
N ILE A 125 -1.32 -5.92 7.30
CA ILE A 125 -0.38 -7.02 7.47
C ILE A 125 1.03 -6.59 7.08
N ILE A 126 1.22 -5.83 5.98
CA ILE A 126 2.56 -5.42 5.55
C ILE A 126 3.25 -4.56 6.62
N GLY A 127 2.54 -3.59 7.19
CA GLY A 127 3.07 -2.72 8.24
C GLY A 127 3.28 -3.46 9.56
N TYR A 128 2.33 -4.34 9.93
CA TYR A 128 2.45 -5.15 11.15
C TYR A 128 3.66 -6.10 11.08
N MET A 129 3.82 -6.84 9.97
CA MET A 129 4.94 -7.77 9.77
C MET A 129 6.27 -7.03 9.79
N ALA A 130 6.38 -5.92 9.05
CA ALA A 130 7.60 -5.12 9.03
C ALA A 130 8.01 -4.67 10.44
N GLY A 131 7.05 -4.16 11.22
CA GLY A 131 7.34 -3.74 12.60
C GLY A 131 7.61 -4.88 13.57
N ALA A 132 6.93 -6.02 13.43
CA ALA A 132 7.16 -7.19 14.27
C ALA A 132 8.53 -7.81 14.02
N ILE A 133 8.93 -7.96 12.75
CA ILE A 133 10.22 -8.54 12.37
C ILE A 133 11.36 -7.57 12.70
N ASN A 134 11.19 -6.27 12.44
CA ASN A 134 12.23 -5.27 12.72
C ASN A 134 12.41 -5.01 14.23
N ASN A 135 11.34 -5.10 15.02
CA ASN A 135 11.32 -4.93 16.47
C ASN A 135 12.12 -3.69 16.96
N GLY A 136 11.94 -2.54 16.30
CA GLY A 136 12.62 -1.29 16.65
C GLY A 136 14.14 -1.30 16.46
N SER A 137 14.67 -2.17 15.60
CA SER A 137 16.08 -2.16 15.22
C SER A 137 16.36 -1.11 14.15
N THR A 138 17.47 -0.40 14.28
CA THR A 138 17.97 0.57 13.29
C THR A 138 19.06 -0.02 12.39
N ASN A 139 19.34 -1.33 12.54
CA ASN A 139 20.30 -2.02 11.71
C ASN A 139 19.71 -2.22 10.31
N PHE A 140 20.39 -1.70 9.29
CA PHE A 140 19.91 -1.74 7.91
C PHE A 140 19.64 -3.17 7.42
N LYS A 141 20.48 -4.16 7.78
CA LYS A 141 20.26 -5.56 7.38
C LYS A 141 18.93 -6.09 7.91
N ARG A 142 18.59 -5.76 9.15
CA ARG A 142 17.33 -6.20 9.77
C ARG A 142 16.13 -5.47 9.19
N MET A 143 16.25 -4.17 8.92
CA MET A 143 15.20 -3.39 8.25
C MET A 143 14.93 -3.92 6.84
N LEU A 144 15.99 -4.24 6.09
CA LEU A 144 15.89 -4.82 4.76
C LEU A 144 15.21 -6.19 4.78
N LEU A 145 15.61 -7.08 5.70
CA LEU A 145 14.98 -8.38 5.87
C LEU A 145 13.50 -8.26 6.28
N ALA A 146 13.18 -7.34 7.18
CA ALA A 146 11.80 -7.11 7.61
C ALA A 146 10.93 -6.58 6.45
N GLY A 147 11.43 -5.62 5.68
CA GLY A 147 10.72 -5.04 4.54
C GLY A 147 10.54 -6.03 3.39
N LEU A 148 11.60 -6.77 3.03
CA LEU A 148 11.55 -7.80 2.00
C LEU A 148 10.61 -8.94 2.36
N SER A 149 10.73 -9.51 3.55
CA SER A 149 9.85 -10.60 4.00
C SER A 149 8.39 -10.17 4.00
N ALA A 150 8.10 -8.97 4.51
CA ALA A 150 6.74 -8.45 4.52
C ALA A 150 6.20 -8.29 3.09
N SER A 151 6.99 -7.72 2.17
CA SER A 151 6.54 -7.45 0.81
C SER A 151 6.39 -8.72 -0.04
N ILE A 152 7.28 -9.71 0.12
CA ILE A 152 7.17 -10.99 -0.57
C ILE A 152 5.92 -11.75 -0.14
N ILE A 153 5.65 -11.82 1.17
CA ILE A 153 4.44 -12.49 1.68
C ILE A 153 3.18 -11.84 1.11
N ILE A 154 3.13 -10.51 1.08
CA ILE A 154 2.00 -9.77 0.50
C ILE A 154 1.86 -10.03 -0.99
N SER A 155 2.97 -10.14 -1.74
CA SER A 155 2.95 -10.48 -3.17
C SER A 155 2.30 -11.83 -3.42
N VAL A 156 2.67 -12.83 -2.63
CA VAL A 156 2.09 -14.19 -2.71
C VAL A 156 0.59 -14.15 -2.42
N ILE A 157 0.19 -13.48 -1.33
CA ILE A 157 -1.22 -13.37 -0.94
C ILE A 157 -2.03 -12.66 -2.03
N LYS A 158 -1.52 -11.54 -2.55
CA LYS A 158 -2.17 -10.74 -3.60
C LYS A 158 -2.33 -11.54 -4.89
N ALA A 159 -1.27 -12.21 -5.35
CA ALA A 159 -1.31 -13.05 -6.55
C ALA A 159 -2.33 -14.19 -6.41
N TYR A 160 -2.35 -14.87 -5.26
CA TYR A 160 -3.29 -15.95 -4.97
C TYR A 160 -4.75 -15.45 -4.95
N LEU A 161 -5.04 -14.34 -4.29
CA LEU A 161 -6.39 -13.81 -4.17
C LEU A 161 -6.92 -13.25 -5.49
N ASN A 162 -6.07 -12.60 -6.29
CA ASN A 162 -6.43 -12.17 -7.64
C ASN A 162 -6.78 -13.36 -8.54
N TYR A 163 -6.08 -14.49 -8.39
CA TYR A 163 -6.32 -15.69 -9.17
C TYR A 163 -7.58 -16.47 -8.77
N THR A 164 -7.96 -16.44 -7.48
CA THR A 164 -8.99 -17.33 -6.92
C THR A 164 -10.28 -16.61 -6.50
N VAL A 165 -10.16 -15.43 -5.88
CA VAL A 165 -11.25 -14.78 -5.12
C VAL A 165 -11.77 -13.50 -5.80
N ALA A 166 -10.96 -12.84 -6.62
CA ALA A 166 -11.37 -11.62 -7.31
C ALA A 166 -12.64 -11.80 -8.13
N LEU A 167 -13.36 -10.69 -8.33
CA LEU A 167 -14.52 -10.66 -9.21
C LEU A 167 -14.15 -11.13 -10.62
N GLU A 168 -15.13 -11.71 -11.31
CA GLU A 168 -14.89 -12.44 -12.56
C GLU A 168 -14.00 -11.71 -13.59
N PRO A 169 -14.19 -10.41 -13.89
CA PRO A 169 -13.31 -9.71 -14.82
C PRO A 169 -11.84 -9.71 -14.39
N GLY A 170 -11.57 -9.31 -13.13
CA GLY A 170 -10.21 -9.27 -12.60
C GLY A 170 -9.58 -10.65 -12.47
N ARG A 171 -10.38 -11.66 -12.11
CA ARG A 171 -9.93 -13.04 -11.99
C ARG A 171 -9.59 -13.66 -13.34
N GLN A 172 -10.42 -13.44 -14.36
CA GLN A 172 -10.13 -13.93 -15.72
C GLN A 172 -8.85 -13.29 -16.26
N MET A 173 -8.64 -11.98 -16.05
CA MET A 173 -7.40 -11.32 -16.43
C MET A 173 -6.17 -11.92 -15.73
N ALA A 174 -6.27 -12.19 -14.42
CA ALA A 174 -5.21 -12.83 -13.68
C ALA A 174 -4.93 -14.24 -14.25
N GLN A 175 -5.94 -15.09 -14.38
CA GLN A 175 -5.81 -16.46 -14.90
C GLN A 175 -5.22 -16.49 -16.32
N GLN A 176 -5.68 -15.60 -17.20
CA GLN A 176 -5.15 -15.47 -18.56
C GLN A 176 -3.68 -15.05 -18.56
N SER A 177 -3.27 -14.10 -17.72
CA SER A 177 -1.86 -13.70 -17.61
C SER A 177 -0.98 -14.87 -17.21
N TRP A 178 -1.40 -15.68 -16.24
CA TRP A 178 -0.67 -16.87 -15.80
C TRP A 178 -0.65 -18.00 -16.84
N ALA A 179 -1.67 -18.10 -17.69
CA ALA A 179 -1.74 -19.13 -18.73
C ALA A 179 -0.96 -18.77 -20.01
N THR A 180 -0.92 -17.48 -20.37
CA THR A 180 -0.33 -17.00 -21.63
C THR A 180 1.14 -16.68 -21.50
N ASP A 181 1.55 -16.00 -20.42
CA ASP A 181 2.95 -15.66 -20.16
C ASP A 181 3.24 -15.73 -18.65
N PRO A 182 3.56 -16.93 -18.12
CA PRO A 182 3.84 -17.13 -16.71
C PRO A 182 5.02 -16.30 -16.20
N LEU A 183 6.02 -16.04 -17.04
CA LEU A 183 7.19 -15.25 -16.64
C LEU A 183 6.79 -13.79 -16.44
N MET A 184 6.05 -13.21 -17.38
CA MET A 184 5.54 -11.85 -17.22
C MET A 184 4.53 -11.74 -16.08
N ALA A 185 3.73 -12.77 -15.82
CA ALA A 185 2.84 -12.81 -14.66
C ALA A 185 3.62 -12.74 -13.33
N VAL A 186 4.75 -13.46 -13.21
CA VAL A 186 5.63 -13.36 -12.04
C VAL A 186 6.23 -11.96 -11.94
N VAL A 187 6.72 -11.40 -13.05
CA VAL A 187 7.31 -10.06 -13.05
C VAL A 187 6.30 -9.02 -12.58
N THR A 188 5.09 -9.00 -13.13
CA THR A 188 4.06 -8.00 -12.81
C THR A 188 3.51 -8.12 -11.39
N ASN A 189 3.40 -9.34 -10.85
CA ASN A 189 2.83 -9.55 -9.52
C ASN A 189 3.85 -9.37 -8.38
N PHE A 190 5.13 -9.69 -8.61
CA PHE A 190 6.13 -9.74 -7.53
C PHE A 190 7.13 -8.58 -7.57
N VAL A 191 7.57 -8.15 -8.75
CA VAL A 191 8.65 -7.14 -8.85
C VAL A 191 8.28 -5.81 -8.20
N PRO A 192 7.05 -5.25 -8.36
CA PRO A 192 6.69 -3.98 -7.72
C PRO A 192 6.82 -4.03 -6.19
N LEU A 193 6.36 -5.13 -5.58
CA LEU A 193 6.40 -5.31 -4.12
C LEU A 193 7.82 -5.66 -3.63
N ILE A 194 8.59 -6.45 -4.37
CA ILE A 194 10.00 -6.67 -4.04
C ILE A 194 10.78 -5.35 -4.09
N ALA A 195 10.55 -4.53 -5.13
CA ALA A 195 11.17 -3.21 -5.22
C ALA A 195 10.77 -2.33 -4.03
N LEU A 196 9.49 -2.32 -3.63
CA LEU A 196 9.01 -1.64 -2.44
C LEU A 196 9.72 -2.16 -1.16
N GLY A 197 9.85 -3.47 -1.02
CA GLY A 197 10.55 -4.14 0.07
C GLY A 197 12.04 -3.83 0.15
N VAL A 198 12.65 -3.28 -0.91
CA VAL A 198 14.05 -2.79 -0.93
C VAL A 198 14.11 -1.28 -0.73
N ILE A 199 13.33 -0.52 -1.50
CA ILE A 199 13.34 0.95 -1.50
C ILE A 199 12.94 1.49 -0.12
N VAL A 200 11.88 0.93 0.48
CA VAL A 200 11.35 1.46 1.72
C VAL A 200 12.31 1.29 2.91
N PRO A 201 12.97 0.13 3.13
CA PRO A 201 14.04 0.04 4.13
C PRO A 201 15.18 1.04 3.94
N ILE A 202 15.55 1.36 2.68
CA ILE A 202 16.55 2.39 2.40
C ILE A 202 16.04 3.76 2.86
N LEU A 203 14.82 4.13 2.47
CA LEU A 203 14.20 5.39 2.89
C LEU A 203 14.08 5.48 4.42
N ALA A 204 13.58 4.43 5.06
CA ALA A 204 13.49 4.35 6.51
C ALA A 204 14.88 4.49 7.16
N LYS A 205 15.93 3.87 6.59
CA LYS A 205 17.29 4.02 7.11
C LYS A 205 17.77 5.47 7.02
N VAL A 206 17.53 6.14 5.89
CA VAL A 206 17.85 7.56 5.72
C VAL A 206 17.08 8.42 6.74
N MET A 207 15.81 8.14 6.95
CA MET A 207 14.98 8.82 7.98
C MET A 207 15.56 8.66 9.39
N THR A 208 16.17 7.52 9.72
CA THR A 208 16.86 7.36 11.02
C THR A 208 18.07 8.29 11.19
N TRP A 209 18.75 8.69 10.09
CA TRP A 209 19.86 9.64 10.14
C TRP A 209 19.42 11.06 10.47
N TYR A 210 18.19 11.42 10.10
CA TYR A 210 17.59 12.73 10.39
C TYR A 210 16.78 12.73 11.70
N GLY A 211 16.83 11.65 12.49
CA GLY A 211 16.12 11.58 13.77
C GLY A 211 14.61 11.40 13.66
N LEU A 212 14.08 10.99 12.49
CA LEU A 212 12.65 10.75 12.26
C LEU A 212 12.15 9.39 12.82
N GLN A 213 12.89 8.82 13.76
CA GLN A 213 12.47 7.64 14.52
C GLN A 213 11.82 8.12 15.83
N PRO A 214 10.83 7.38 16.38
CA PRO A 214 10.41 7.62 17.75
C PRO A 214 11.65 7.65 18.64
N GLN A 215 11.73 8.63 19.53
CA GLN A 215 12.56 8.47 20.71
C GLN A 215 12.06 7.18 21.37
N LYS A 216 12.87 6.12 21.35
CA LYS A 216 12.70 5.07 22.35
C LYS A 216 12.60 5.85 23.65
N HIS A 217 11.46 5.75 24.35
CA HIS A 217 11.44 6.11 25.76
C HIS A 217 12.70 5.46 26.31
N ALA A 218 13.58 6.27 26.88
CA ALA A 218 14.80 5.80 27.47
C ALA A 218 14.40 4.81 28.55
N ALA A 219 14.26 3.54 28.19
CA ALA A 219 14.34 2.42 29.10
C ALA A 219 15.84 2.22 29.35
N GLY A 220 16.42 3.21 30.01
CA GLY A 220 17.48 2.96 30.95
C GLY A 220 16.80 2.48 32.23
N TYR A 221 17.30 1.34 32.73
CA TYR A 221 17.08 0.78 34.07
C TYR A 221 15.71 0.14 34.32
#